data_AF-V9XRP2-F1
#
_entry.id   AF-V9XRP2-F1
#
_cell.length_a   1.000
_cell.length_b   1.000
_cell.length_c   1.000
_cell.angle_alpha   90.00
_cell.angle_beta   90.00
_cell.angle_gamma   90.00
#
_symmetry.space_group_name_H-M   'P 1'
#
loop_
_entity.id
_entity.type
_entity.pdbx_description
1 polymer ?
#
loop_
_entity_poly.entity_id
_entity_poly.type
_entity_poly.pdbx_seq_one_letter_code
_entity_poly.pdbx_strand_id
1 'polypeptide(L)'
;MIFNVLLIFSVIYSVTATTCNNPQVEHNTYSTKEALLSSRTVFVTDITLKCDGQATKINLYAELNGHITLVGKDTETDKYQVTFEDHHRKLPANNYLLKFYNED
;
A
#
# COMPACT_ATOMS: atom_id res chain seq x y z
N MET A 1 0.85 43.08 -23.41
CA MET A 1 1.82 42.09 -22.87
C MET A 1 1.59 41.73 -21.41
N ILE A 2 1.14 42.65 -20.54
CA ILE A 2 0.86 42.40 -19.10
C ILE A 2 -0.34 41.47 -18.84
N PHE A 3 -1.39 41.51 -19.67
CA PHE A 3 -2.62 40.74 -19.46
C PHE A 3 -2.42 39.22 -19.57
N ASN A 4 -1.49 38.78 -20.42
CA ASN A 4 -1.15 37.36 -20.59
C ASN A 4 -0.33 36.80 -19.41
N VAL A 5 0.45 37.65 -18.72
CA VAL A 5 1.29 37.21 -17.59
C VAL A 5 0.45 36.91 -16.34
N LEU A 6 -0.62 37.69 -16.12
CA LEU A 6 -1.56 37.50 -15.02
C LEU A 6 -2.40 36.22 -15.15
N LEU A 7 -2.74 35.84 -16.39
CA LEU A 7 -3.52 34.64 -16.67
C LEU A 7 -2.74 33.36 -16.36
N ILE A 8 -1.42 33.35 -16.62
CA ILE A 8 -0.53 32.21 -16.37
C ILE A 8 -0.34 31.97 -14.85
N PHE A 9 -0.34 33.03 -14.04
CA PHE A 9 -0.16 32.90 -12.58
C PHE A 9 -1.38 32.29 -11.87
N SER A 10 -2.59 32.43 -12.42
CA SER A 10 -3.81 31.90 -11.79
C SER A 10 -3.98 30.38 -11.96
N VAL A 11 -3.41 29.80 -13.02
CA VAL A 11 -3.55 28.37 -13.34
C VAL A 11 -2.74 27.47 -12.38
N ILE A 12 -1.73 28.03 -11.69
CA ILE A 12 -0.82 27.27 -10.84
C ILE A 12 -1.44 26.91 -9.47
N TYR A 13 -2.55 27.56 -9.08
CA TYR A 13 -3.08 27.49 -7.70
C TYR A 13 -4.02 26.31 -7.39
N SER A 14 -4.32 25.42 -8.34
CA SER A 14 -5.35 24.38 -8.15
C SER A 14 -4.77 22.97 -8.18
N VAL A 15 -3.74 22.70 -7.38
CA VAL A 15 -3.36 21.31 -7.04
C VAL A 15 -4.03 20.97 -5.72
N THR A 16 -5.25 20.44 -5.78
CA THR A 16 -5.89 19.83 -4.62
C THR A 16 -5.23 18.46 -4.39
N ALA A 17 -4.37 18.37 -3.38
CA ALA A 17 -3.93 17.08 -2.87
C ALA A 17 -5.13 16.42 -2.17
N THR A 18 -5.66 15.34 -2.75
CA THR A 18 -6.73 14.57 -2.13
C THR A 18 -6.11 13.66 -1.05
N THR A 19 -6.19 14.09 0.21
CA THR A 19 -5.77 13.26 1.34
C THR A 19 -6.87 12.26 1.69
N CYS A 20 -6.50 11.03 2.04
CA CYS A 20 -7.43 10.05 2.57
C CYS A 20 -7.78 10.41 4.01
N ASN A 21 -8.96 11.00 4.20
CA ASN A 21 -9.48 11.28 5.54
C ASN A 21 -10.17 10.02 6.08
N ASN A 22 -9.87 9.67 7.34
CA ASN A 22 -10.47 8.56 8.08
C ASN A 22 -10.31 7.16 7.41
N PRO A 23 -9.07 6.66 7.21
CA PRO A 23 -8.86 5.37 6.57
C PRO A 23 -9.46 4.22 7.39
N GLN A 24 -10.41 3.50 6.82
CA GLN A 24 -10.88 2.22 7.34
C GLN A 24 -10.09 1.09 6.66
N VAL A 25 -9.36 0.31 7.46
CA VAL A 25 -8.46 -0.73 6.97
C VAL A 25 -9.05 -2.11 7.30
N GLU A 26 -9.43 -2.86 6.28
CA GLU A 26 -9.79 -4.27 6.41
C GLU A 26 -8.67 -5.12 5.82
N HIS A 27 -8.15 -6.10 6.55
CA HIS A 27 -7.01 -6.92 6.11
C HIS A 27 -7.30 -8.41 6.24
N ASN A 28 -6.86 -9.18 5.25
CA ASN A 28 -6.86 -10.64 5.26
C ASN A 28 -5.45 -11.15 4.99
N THR A 29 -4.86 -11.86 5.95
CA THR A 29 -3.52 -12.43 5.81
C THR A 29 -3.60 -13.93 5.62
N TYR A 30 -3.03 -14.39 4.51
CA TYR A 30 -2.84 -15.80 4.18
C TYR A 30 -1.36 -16.13 4.30
N SER A 31 -1.03 -17.03 5.20
CA SER A 31 0.32 -17.58 5.33
C SER A 31 0.29 -19.06 5.00
N THR A 32 1.28 -19.56 4.27
CA THR A 32 1.46 -21.01 4.10
C THR A 32 1.72 -21.64 5.46
N LYS A 33 0.72 -22.33 6.04
CA LYS A 33 0.92 -23.20 7.20
C LYS A 33 1.65 -24.44 6.71
N GLU A 34 2.94 -24.51 7.01
CA GLU A 34 3.88 -25.62 6.78
C GLU A 34 3.32 -26.81 5.96
N ALA A 35 3.52 -26.76 4.64
CA ALA A 35 3.59 -27.99 3.87
C ALA A 35 4.99 -28.55 4.10
N LEU A 36 5.09 -29.74 4.70
CA LEU A 36 6.31 -30.50 5.09
C LEU A 36 7.46 -30.60 4.04
N LEU A 37 7.30 -30.05 2.84
CA LEU A 37 8.23 -30.10 1.72
C LEU A 37 8.57 -28.72 1.10
N SER A 38 7.98 -27.61 1.58
CA SER A 38 8.29 -26.27 1.05
C SER A 38 9.46 -25.64 1.81
N SER A 39 10.54 -25.31 1.11
CA SER A 39 11.69 -24.58 1.69
C SER A 39 11.43 -23.08 1.90
N ARG A 40 10.30 -22.58 1.41
CA ARG A 40 9.93 -21.16 1.39
C ARG A 40 8.61 -20.90 2.10
N THR A 41 8.56 -19.75 2.76
CA THR A 41 7.39 -19.24 3.45
C THR A 41 6.89 -18.01 2.69
N VAL A 42 5.61 -18.04 2.33
CA VAL A 42 4.92 -16.96 1.62
C VAL A 42 3.83 -16.41 2.53
N PHE A 43 3.82 -15.08 2.66
CA PHE A 43 2.78 -14.30 3.30
C PHE A 43 2.11 -13.43 2.25
N VAL A 44 0.83 -13.63 2.05
CA VAL A 44 -0.01 -12.78 1.20
C VAL A 44 -0.94 -12.01 2.13
N THR A 45 -0.95 -10.69 2.02
CA THR A 45 -1.90 -9.86 2.77
C THR A 45 -2.69 -9.01 1.80
N ASP A 46 -4.01 -9.22 1.81
CA ASP A 46 -4.98 -8.41 1.11
C ASP A 46 -5.47 -7.32 2.04
N ILE A 47 -5.58 -6.11 1.54
CA ILE A 47 -5.99 -4.93 2.30
C ILE A 47 -7.02 -4.19 1.48
N THR A 48 -8.13 -3.83 2.10
CA THR A 48 -9.12 -2.94 1.52
C THR A 48 -9.07 -1.63 2.29
N LEU A 49 -8.75 -0.55 1.59
CA LEU A 49 -8.79 0.80 2.15
C LEU A 49 -10.10 1.47 1.74
N LYS A 50 -10.87 1.94 2.72
CA LYS A 50 -11.99 2.86 2.46
C LYS A 50 -11.63 4.23 3.01
N CYS A 51 -11.67 5.24 2.15
CA CYS A 51 -11.41 6.63 2.48
C CYS A 51 -12.68 7.45 2.30
N ASP A 52 -12.95 8.40 3.18
CA ASP A 52 -14.00 9.41 2.99
C ASP A 52 -13.50 10.45 1.97
N GLY A 53 -13.59 10.10 0.68
CA GLY A 53 -13.15 10.91 -0.46
C GLY A 53 -12.57 10.07 -1.61
N GLN A 54 -12.56 10.62 -2.84
CA GLN A 54 -11.98 9.98 -4.04
C GLN A 54 -10.45 9.99 -4.00
N ALA A 55 -9.83 9.46 -2.95
CA ALA A 55 -8.40 9.20 -2.89
C ALA A 55 -8.09 7.93 -3.69
N THR A 56 -8.30 7.99 -5.01
CA THR A 56 -8.26 6.81 -5.90
C THR A 56 -6.83 6.30 -6.17
N LYS A 57 -5.80 7.00 -5.69
CA LYS A 57 -4.40 6.69 -5.98
C LYS A 57 -3.49 6.97 -4.78
N ILE A 58 -3.63 6.19 -3.72
CA ILE A 58 -2.66 6.17 -2.63
C ILE A 58 -1.66 5.07 -2.93
N ASN A 59 -0.38 5.42 -3.04
CA ASN A 59 0.69 4.44 -3.10
C ASN A 59 0.97 3.97 -1.67
N LEU A 60 0.86 2.66 -1.45
CA LEU A 60 1.20 2.05 -0.19
C LEU A 60 2.53 1.31 -0.28
N TYR A 61 3.29 1.40 0.80
CA TYR A 61 4.51 0.66 1.05
C TYR A 61 4.29 -0.24 2.25
N ALA A 62 4.81 -1.47 2.19
CA ALA A 62 4.73 -2.42 3.28
C ALA A 62 6.13 -2.79 3.74
N GLU A 63 6.34 -2.82 5.06
CA GLU A 63 7.59 -3.25 5.68
C GLU A 63 7.36 -4.49 6.53
N LEU A 64 8.14 -5.52 6.25
CA LEU A 64 8.23 -6.75 7.04
C LEU A 64 9.68 -6.99 7.43
N ASN A 65 9.99 -7.03 8.73
CA ASN A 65 11.34 -7.26 9.25
C ASN A 65 12.42 -6.34 8.64
N GLY A 66 12.08 -5.08 8.35
CA GLY A 66 12.99 -4.11 7.71
C GLY A 66 13.08 -4.22 6.18
N HIS A 67 12.39 -5.17 5.55
CA HIS A 67 12.28 -5.25 4.10
C HIS A 67 11.04 -4.49 3.62
N ILE A 68 11.25 -3.41 2.88
CA ILE A 68 10.20 -2.54 2.36
C ILE A 68 9.89 -2.92 0.90
N THR A 69 8.62 -3.08 0.57
CA THR A 69 8.16 -3.28 -0.80
C THR A 69 6.96 -2.40 -1.12
N LEU A 70 6.79 -2.09 -2.40
CA LEU A 70 5.57 -1.46 -2.91
C LEU A 70 4.40 -2.45 -2.83
N VAL A 71 3.25 -1.96 -2.41
CA VAL A 71 2.00 -2.72 -2.38
C VAL A 71 1.30 -2.59 -3.73
N GLY A 72 0.93 -3.72 -4.32
CA GLY A 72 0.16 -3.74 -5.57
C GLY A 72 -1.26 -3.28 -5.32
N LYS A 73 -1.80 -2.43 -6.19
CA LYS A 73 -3.22 -2.04 -6.19
C LYS A 73 -3.93 -2.72 -7.34
N ASP A 74 -5.06 -3.35 -7.05
CA ASP A 74 -6.02 -3.81 -8.04
C ASP A 74 -6.77 -2.61 -8.61
N THR A 75 -6.71 -2.46 -9.93
CA THR A 75 -7.33 -1.35 -10.67
C THR A 75 -8.84 -1.44 -10.77
N GLU A 76 -9.42 -2.61 -10.53
CA GLU A 76 -10.86 -2.87 -10.65
C GLU A 76 -11.55 -2.97 -9.28
N THR A 77 -10.86 -3.47 -8.26
CA THR A 77 -11.50 -3.79 -6.96
C THR A 77 -11.10 -2.89 -5.78
N ASP A 78 -10.28 -1.85 -6.00
CA ASP A 78 -9.72 -0.97 -4.95
C ASP A 78 -9.03 -1.73 -3.81
N LYS A 79 -8.68 -3.00 -4.06
CA LYS A 79 -7.94 -3.86 -3.13
C LYS A 79 -6.46 -3.66 -3.33
N TYR A 80 -5.75 -3.73 -2.23
CA TYR A 80 -4.30 -3.70 -2.16
C TYR A 80 -3.82 -5.09 -1.78
N GLN A 81 -2.77 -5.56 -2.43
CA GLN A 81 -2.18 -6.87 -2.16
C GLN A 81 -0.67 -6.73 -2.06
N VAL A 82 -0.11 -7.32 -1.01
CA VAL A 82 1.33 -7.47 -0.86
C VAL A 82 1.67 -8.92 -0.59
N THR A 83 2.75 -9.37 -1.21
CA THR A 83 3.30 -10.71 -1.01
C THR A 83 4.73 -10.59 -0.52
N PHE A 84 5.01 -11.21 0.62
CA PHE A 84 6.37 -11.43 1.12
C PHE A 84 6.70 -12.90 0.98
N GLU A 85 7.87 -13.19 0.41
CA GLU A 85 8.39 -14.54 0.29
C GLU A 85 9.83 -14.54 0.78
N ASP A 86 10.17 -15.48 1.66
CA ASP A 86 11.56 -15.77 1.98
C ASP A 86 11.73 -17.24 2.36
N HIS A 87 12.98 -17.65 2.53
CA HIS A 87 13.34 -18.97 3.03
C HIS A 87 12.79 -19.17 4.44
N HIS A 88 12.27 -20.37 4.73
CA HIS A 88 11.70 -20.69 6.04
C HIS A 88 12.64 -20.42 7.24
N ARG A 89 13.96 -20.49 7.02
CA ARG A 89 14.97 -20.16 8.06
C ARG A 89 14.98 -18.67 8.44
N LYS A 90 14.63 -17.79 7.51
CA LYS A 90 14.57 -16.34 7.72
C LYS A 90 13.18 -15.88 8.16
N LEU A 91 12.14 -16.63 7.80
CA LEU A 91 10.76 -16.42 8.22
C LEU A 91 10.21 -17.66 8.94
N PRO A 92 10.69 -17.99 10.16
CA PRO A 92 10.15 -19.08 10.96
C PRO A 92 8.68 -18.83 11.36
N ALA A 93 7.97 -19.85 11.83
CA ALA A 93 6.63 -19.67 12.35
C ALA A 93 6.65 -18.80 13.63
N ASN A 94 6.27 -17.53 13.50
CA ASN A 94 6.16 -16.57 14.61
C ASN A 94 5.19 -15.44 14.25
N ASN A 95 4.89 -14.58 15.22
CA ASN A 95 4.15 -13.35 15.00
C ASN A 95 5.08 -12.31 14.34
N TYR A 96 4.61 -11.73 13.24
CA TYR A 96 5.31 -10.67 12.52
C TYR A 96 4.51 -9.38 12.56
N LEU A 97 5.21 -8.26 12.75
CA LEU A 97 4.62 -6.95 12.62
C LEU A 97 4.78 -6.48 11.17
N LEU A 98 3.66 -6.38 10.47
CA LEU A 98 3.59 -5.83 9.13
C LEU A 98 3.15 -4.36 9.23
N LYS A 99 4.00 -3.44 8.76
CA LYS A 99 3.72 -2.00 8.80
C LYS A 99 3.37 -1.51 7.41
N PHE A 100 2.41 -0.61 7.31
CA PHE A 100 2.03 0.05 6.07
C PHE A 100 2.28 1.54 6.17
N TYR A 101 2.79 2.11 5.08
CA TYR A 101 3.12 3.52 4.95
C TYR A 101 2.55 4.06 3.64
N ASN A 102 2.16 5.32 3.65
CA ASN A 102 1.91 6.12 2.46
C ASN A 102 3.06 7.12 2.27
N GLU A 103 2.95 7.96 1.24
CA GLU A 103 3.96 8.96 0.88
C GLU A 103 3.88 10.29 1.66
N ASP A 104 2.85 10.46 2.50
CA ASP A 104 2.61 11.66 3.33
C ASP A 104 3.00 11.45 4.81
#